data_AF-A0A1I5TK26-F1
#
_entry.id   AF-A0A1I5TK26-F1
#
_cell.length_a   1.000
_cell.length_b   1.000
_cell.length_c   1.000
_cell.angle_alpha   90.00
_cell.angle_beta   90.00
_cell.angle_gamma   90.00
#
_symmetry.space_group_name_H-M   'P 1'
#
loop_
_entity.id
_entity.type
_entity.pdbx_description
1 polymer ?
#
loop_
_entity_poly.entity_id
_entity_poly.type
_entity_poly.pdbx_seq_one_letter_code
_entity_poly.pdbx_strand_id
1 'polypeptide(L)'
;MERTGIIEHIRRSLTVALDREVTGLRETTALYEELGLDSAGTLELLLVLEDTLGFEVDPEELETEVFRTAGSLADYVAGHLVTTVDAGATA
;
A
#
# COMPACT_ATOMS: atom_id res chain seq x y z
N MET A 1 -10.81 -9.13 -0.89
CA MET A 1 -11.21 -7.70 -0.88
C MET A 1 -11.39 -7.22 -2.31
N GLU A 2 -12.31 -6.30 -2.58
CA GLU A 2 -12.39 -5.65 -3.90
C GLU A 2 -11.33 -4.54 -4.02
N ARG A 3 -10.81 -4.30 -5.23
CA ARG A 3 -9.73 -3.31 -5.50
C ARG A 3 -10.03 -1.91 -4.96
N THR A 4 -11.28 -1.47 -5.05
CA THR A 4 -11.74 -0.19 -4.50
C THR A 4 -11.52 -0.10 -2.98
N GLY A 5 -11.70 -1.21 -2.25
CA GLY A 5 -11.45 -1.27 -0.81
C GLY A 5 -9.97 -1.19 -0.44
N ILE A 6 -9.10 -1.76 -1.30
CA ILE A 6 -7.64 -1.67 -1.14
C ILE A 6 -7.18 -0.24 -1.34
N ILE A 7 -7.65 0.44 -2.40
CA ILE A 7 -7.32 1.85 -2.66
C ILE A 7 -7.77 2.75 -1.51
N GLU A 8 -8.95 2.50 -0.92
CA GLU A 8 -9.43 3.26 0.24
C GLU A 8 -8.56 3.00 1.50
N HIS A 9 -8.09 1.77 1.72
CA HIS A 9 -7.13 1.48 2.79
C HIS A 9 -5.78 2.18 2.57
N ILE A 10 -5.26 2.12 1.34
CA ILE A 10 -4.03 2.82 0.96
C ILE A 10 -4.19 4.33 1.19
N ARG A 11 -5.32 4.91 0.78
CA ARG A 11 -5.62 6.33 0.99
C ARG A 11 -5.58 6.72 2.47
N ARG A 12 -6.18 5.90 3.35
CA ARG A 12 -6.14 6.13 4.80
C ARG A 12 -4.73 6.01 5.36
N SER A 13 -3.99 4.99 4.92
CA SER A 13 -2.60 4.77 5.34
C SER A 13 -1.69 5.93 4.91
N LEU A 14 -1.85 6.41 3.68
CA LEU A 14 -1.18 7.61 3.17
C LEU A 14 -1.56 8.86 3.96
N THR A 15 -2.81 8.98 4.41
CA THR A 15 -3.25 10.14 5.22
C THR A 15 -2.51 10.19 6.56
N VAL A 16 -2.28 9.02 7.17
CA VAL A 16 -1.51 8.89 8.40
C VAL A 16 -0.02 9.14 8.14
N ALA A 17 0.56 8.47 7.14
CA ALA A 17 2.00 8.55 6.84
C ALA A 17 2.46 9.92 6.32
N LEU A 18 1.58 10.68 5.67
CA LEU A 18 1.87 12.04 5.21
C LEU A 18 1.44 13.11 6.21
N ASP A 19 0.87 12.72 7.36
CA ASP A 19 0.26 13.60 8.36
C ASP A 19 -0.67 14.66 7.74
N ARG A 20 -1.38 14.28 6.66
CA ARG A 20 -2.24 15.19 5.90
C ARG A 20 -3.37 14.44 5.23
N GLU A 21 -4.53 15.09 5.07
CA GLU A 21 -5.67 14.48 4.42
C GLU A 21 -5.42 14.21 2.92
N VAL A 22 -5.50 12.94 2.51
CA VAL A 22 -5.46 12.53 1.10
C VAL A 22 -6.88 12.24 0.61
N THR A 23 -7.43 13.11 -0.24
CA THR A 23 -8.77 12.94 -0.83
C THR A 23 -8.69 12.66 -2.33
N GLY A 24 -9.55 11.78 -2.84
CA GLY A 24 -9.67 11.56 -4.28
C GLY A 24 -8.48 10.82 -4.92
N LEU A 25 -7.81 9.95 -4.15
CA LEU A 25 -6.73 9.10 -4.65
C LEU A 25 -7.22 8.27 -5.84
N ARG A 26 -6.53 8.37 -6.98
CA ARG A 26 -6.80 7.58 -8.18
C ARG A 26 -5.69 6.57 -8.38
N GLU A 27 -5.98 5.49 -9.09
CA GLU A 27 -4.98 4.47 -9.43
C GLU A 27 -3.79 5.05 -10.21
N THR A 28 -4.03 6.08 -11.01
CA THR A 28 -2.99 6.77 -11.79
C THR A 28 -2.22 7.83 -11.00
N THR A 29 -2.61 8.12 -9.75
CA THR A 29 -1.97 9.15 -8.94
C THR A 29 -0.55 8.73 -8.59
N ALA A 30 0.43 9.57 -8.94
CA ALA A 30 1.83 9.31 -8.64
C ALA A 30 2.15 9.60 -7.17
N LEU A 31 2.64 8.60 -6.41
CA LEU A 31 2.84 8.77 -4.97
C LEU A 31 4.02 9.71 -4.67
N TYR A 32 5.15 9.56 -5.37
CA TYR A 32 6.29 10.46 -5.21
C TYR A 32 6.01 11.86 -5.77
N GLU A 33 5.50 11.95 -7.00
CA GLU A 33 5.39 13.23 -7.71
C GLU A 33 4.16 14.05 -7.31
N GLU A 34 2.98 13.44 -7.17
CA GLU A 34 1.76 14.16 -6.80
C GLU A 34 1.57 14.24 -5.29
N LEU A 35 1.85 13.15 -4.56
CA LEU A 35 1.67 13.15 -3.11
C LEU A 35 2.89 13.64 -2.34
N GLY A 36 4.07 13.72 -2.98
CA GLY A 36 5.30 14.10 -2.28
C GLY A 36 5.69 13.04 -1.24
N LEU A 37 5.45 11.76 -1.55
CA LEU A 37 5.88 10.67 -0.69
C LEU A 37 7.41 10.65 -0.65
N ASP A 38 8.03 10.96 0.48
CA ASP A 38 9.48 10.85 0.67
C ASP A 38 9.86 9.48 1.25
N SER A 39 11.16 9.18 1.36
CA SER A 39 11.65 7.91 1.92
C SER A 39 11.13 7.62 3.33
N ALA A 40 10.99 8.65 4.16
CA ALA A 40 10.40 8.52 5.50
C ALA A 40 8.90 8.16 5.41
N GLY A 41 8.16 8.84 4.53
CA GLY A 41 6.74 8.55 4.30
C GLY A 41 6.51 7.18 3.67
N THR A 42 7.42 6.69 2.84
CA THR A 42 7.38 5.32 2.30
C THR A 42 7.47 4.29 3.44
N LEU A 43 8.44 4.43 4.34
CA LEU A 43 8.59 3.53 5.48
C LEU A 43 7.37 3.57 6.41
N GLU A 44 6.86 4.76 6.72
CA GLU A 44 5.68 4.90 7.59
C GLU A 44 4.41 4.33 6.93
N LEU A 45 4.25 4.54 5.61
CA LEU A 45 3.17 3.94 4.84
C LEU A 45 3.20 2.42 4.93
N LEU A 46 4.37 1.80 4.81
CA LEU A 46 4.53 0.36 4.93
C LEU A 46 4.11 -0.13 6.32
N LEU A 47 4.64 0.47 7.38
CA LEU A 47 4.30 0.11 8.76
C LEU A 47 2.78 0.20 9.02
N VAL A 48 2.12 1.25 8.52
CA VAL A 48 0.66 1.40 8.66
C VAL A 48 -0.09 0.37 7.82
N LEU A 49 0.36 0.08 6.60
CA LEU A 49 -0.27 -0.94 5.76
C LEU A 49 -0.14 -2.33 6.39
N GLU A 50 1.04 -2.69 6.88
CA GLU A 50 1.33 -3.94 7.59
C GLU A 50 0.40 -4.13 8.79
N ASP A 51 0.28 -3.10 9.65
CA ASP A 51 -0.61 -3.13 10.82
C ASP A 51 -2.09 -3.23 10.44
N THR A 52 -2.52 -2.50 9.40
CA THR A 52 -3.94 -2.44 9.02
C THR A 52 -4.42 -3.68 8.26
N LEU A 53 -3.55 -4.29 7.44
CA LEU A 53 -3.91 -5.42 6.59
C LEU A 53 -3.35 -6.76 7.12
N GLY A 54 -2.45 -6.73 8.10
CA GLY A 54 -1.92 -7.91 8.78
C GLY A 54 -0.94 -8.71 7.93
N PHE A 55 -0.10 -8.04 7.14
CA PHE A 55 0.95 -8.63 6.32
C PHE A 55 2.31 -8.00 6.63
N GLU A 56 3.39 -8.64 6.19
CA GLU A 56 4.76 -8.16 6.42
C GLU A 56 5.36 -7.81 5.05
N VAL A 57 6.00 -6.65 4.94
CA VAL A 57 6.53 -6.13 3.69
C VAL A 57 8.01 -5.80 3.84
N ASP A 58 8.86 -6.55 3.13
CA ASP A 58 10.28 -6.25 3.09
C ASP A 58 10.59 -5.06 2.16
N PRO A 59 11.06 -3.92 2.69
CA PRO A 59 11.43 -2.76 1.87
C PRO A 59 12.61 -3.03 0.94
N GLU A 60 13.41 -4.06 1.23
CA GLU A 60 14.52 -4.49 0.39
C GLU A 60 14.06 -5.30 -0.82
N GLU A 61 12.93 -6.01 -0.72
CA GLU A 61 12.34 -6.80 -1.81
C GLU A 61 11.34 -5.99 -2.65
N LEU A 62 10.93 -4.83 -2.16
CA LEU A 62 10.01 -3.94 -2.85
C LEU A 62 10.66 -3.23 -4.04
N GLU A 63 10.08 -3.45 -5.21
CA GLU A 63 10.45 -2.71 -6.40
C GLU A 63 9.93 -1.27 -6.33
N THR A 64 10.74 -0.30 -6.77
CA THR A 64 10.35 1.12 -6.80
C THR A 64 9.12 1.37 -7.67
N GLU A 65 8.83 0.49 -8.62
CA GLU A 65 7.62 0.53 -9.47
C GLU A 65 6.32 0.37 -8.65
N VAL A 66 6.35 -0.34 -7.51
CA VAL A 66 5.19 -0.51 -6.61
C VAL A 66 4.75 0.84 -6.04
N PHE A 67 5.70 1.71 -5.73
CA PHE A 67 5.46 3.04 -5.20
C PHE A 67 5.24 4.11 -6.27
N ARG A 68 5.27 3.72 -7.54
CA ARG A 68 5.10 4.67 -8.65
C ARG A 68 3.71 5.29 -8.65
N THR A 69 2.68 4.48 -8.44
CA THR A 69 1.29 4.92 -8.44
C THR A 69 0.47 4.20 -7.38
N ALA A 70 -0.66 4.78 -6.97
CA ALA A 70 -1.58 4.10 -6.05
C ALA A 70 -2.13 2.78 -6.61
N GLY A 71 -2.28 2.68 -7.93
CA GLY A 71 -2.67 1.46 -8.63
C GLY A 71 -1.62 0.36 -8.47
N SER A 72 -0.35 0.68 -8.74
CA SER A 72 0.78 -0.25 -8.56
C SER A 72 0.86 -0.80 -7.13
N LEU A 73 0.67 0.07 -6.14
CA LEU A 73 0.66 -0.34 -4.73
C LEU A 73 -0.56 -1.23 -4.41
N ALA A 74 -1.73 -0.91 -4.98
CA ALA A 74 -2.92 -1.73 -4.81
C ALA A 74 -2.78 -3.11 -5.48
N ASP A 75 -2.12 -3.18 -6.64
CA ASP A 75 -1.76 -4.44 -7.31
C ASP A 75 -0.88 -5.31 -6.41
N TYR A 76 0.17 -4.72 -5.84
CA TYR A 76 1.07 -5.42 -4.91
C TYR A 76 0.32 -5.97 -3.68
N VAL A 77 -0.45 -5.10 -3.00
CA VAL A 77 -1.24 -5.50 -1.83
C VAL A 77 -2.27 -6.58 -2.19
N ALA A 78 -2.95 -6.45 -3.34
CA ALA A 78 -3.91 -7.46 -3.79
C ALA A 78 -3.24 -8.83 -4.01
N GLY A 79 -2.04 -8.86 -4.60
CA GLY A 79 -1.27 -10.09 -4.79
C GLY A 79 -0.88 -10.76 -3.47
N HIS A 80 -0.51 -9.96 -2.46
CA HIS A 80 -0.16 -10.47 -1.14
C HIS A 80 -1.38 -11.04 -0.41
N LEU A 81 -2.52 -10.33 -0.44
CA LEU A 81 -3.77 -10.80 0.15
C LEU A 81 -4.29 -12.09 -0.50
N VAL A 82 -4.09 -12.28 -1.81
CA VAL A 82 -4.45 -13.54 -2.49
C VAL A 82 -3.56 -14.69 -2.02
N THR A 83 -2.27 -14.45 -1.81
CA THR A 83 -1.30 -15.48 -1.40
C THR A 83 -1.51 -15.95 0.05
N THR A 84 -1.99 -15.08 0.95
CA THR A 84 -2.25 -15.45 2.36
C THR A 84 -3.44 -16.39 2.58
N VAL A 85 -4.31 -16.60 1.57
CA VAL A 85 -5.52 -17.44 1.72
C VAL A 85 -5.24 -18.94 1.48
N ASP A 86 -4.07 -19.30 0.94
CA ASP A 86 -3.75 -20.71 0.63
C ASP A 86 -2.79 -21.39 1.64
N ALA A 87 -2.11 -20.64 2.51
CA ALA A 87 -1.11 -21.19 3.44
C ALA A 87 -1.68 -21.76 4.76
N GLY A 88 -3.00 -21.78 4.94
CA GLY A 88 -3.66 -22.23 6.18
C GLY A 88 -4.26 -23.65 6.14
N ALA A 89 -4.10 -24.40 5.05
CA ALA A 89 -4.69 -25.72 4.88
C ALA A 89 -3.65 -26.81 4.62
N THR A 90 -2.83 -27.17 5.63
CA THR A 90 -2.34 -28.54 5.87
C THR A 90 -1.36 -28.55 7.05
N ALA A 91 -1.86 -28.88 8.25
CA ALA A 91 -1.11 -29.57 9.30
C ALA A 91 -2.08 -30.28 10.24
#